data_AF-A0A177QA20-F1
#
_entry.id   AF-A0A177QA20-F1
#
_cell.length_a   1.000
_cell.length_b   1.000
_cell.length_c   1.000
_cell.angle_alpha   90.00
_cell.angle_beta   90.00
_cell.angle_gamma   90.00
#
_symmetry.space_group_name_H-M   'P 1'
#
loop_
_entity.id
_entity.type
_entity.pdbx_description
1 polymer ?
#
loop_
_entity_poly.entity_id
_entity_poly.type
_entity_poly.pdbx_seq_one_letter_code
_entity_poly.pdbx_strand_id
1 'polypeptide(L)' 'MAKKKESESDETRLKKKVAVTLADHKNPKEDEALRSLRKRLRRTQRKRRALALRKKNSASKKTAAPAAK' A
#
# COMPACT_ATOMS: atom_id res chain seq x y z
N MET A 1 14.84 8.13 22.85
CA MET A 1 15.60 6.97 22.32
C MET A 1 14.68 5.76 22.22
N ALA A 2 14.39 5.33 20.99
CA ALA A 2 14.04 3.98 20.56
C ALA A 2 13.57 4.12 19.11
N LYS A 3 14.48 3.90 18.15
CA LYS A 3 14.12 3.88 16.73
C LYS A 3 13.10 2.74 16.57
N LYS A 4 11.81 3.06 16.42
CA LYS A 4 10.79 2.07 16.08
C LYS A 4 11.27 1.42 14.80
N LYS A 5 11.73 0.16 14.87
CA LYS A 5 12.06 -0.64 13.70
C LYS A 5 10.88 -0.46 12.74
N GLU A 6 11.14 -0.03 11.52
CA GLU A 6 10.13 0.04 10.47
C GLU A 6 9.56 -1.37 10.33
N SER A 7 8.48 -1.65 11.08
CA SER A 7 7.75 -2.88 10.95
C SER A 7 7.38 -2.97 9.48
N GLU A 8 7.77 -4.07 8.83
CA GLU A 8 7.52 -4.28 7.41
C GLU A 8 6.14 -3.75 7.04
N SER A 9 6.11 -2.83 6.08
CA SER A 9 4.86 -2.26 5.57
C SER A 9 3.89 -3.39 5.24
N ASP A 10 2.61 -3.24 5.57
CA ASP A 10 1.60 -4.26 5.25
C ASP A 10 1.61 -4.65 3.76
N GLU A 11 2.04 -3.73 2.90
CA GLU A 11 2.23 -4.00 1.47
C GLU A 11 3.33 -5.05 1.20
N THR A 12 4.49 -4.97 1.87
CA THR A 12 5.59 -5.92 1.67
C THR A 12 5.23 -7.29 2.21
N ARG A 13 4.56 -7.35 3.37
CA ARG A 13 4.03 -8.59 3.96
C ARG A 13 3.01 -9.26 3.03
N LEU A 14 2.07 -8.49 2.46
CA LEU A 14 1.07 -9.01 1.53
C LEU A 14 1.67 -9.46 0.20
N LYS A 15 2.70 -8.77 -0.31
CA LYS A 15 3.44 -9.21 -1.51
C LYS A 15 4.13 -10.55 -1.27
N LYS A 16 4.82 -10.70 -0.14
CA LYS A 16 5.46 -11.98 0.26
C LYS A 16 4.43 -13.11 0.34
N LYS A 17 3.28 -12.87 1.01
CA LYS A 17 2.21 -13.88 1.11
C LYS A 17 1.67 -14.30 -0.25
N VAL A 18 1.40 -13.34 -1.15
CA VAL A 18 0.93 -13.64 -2.50
C VAL A 18 1.96 -14.45 -3.28
N ALA A 19 3.26 -14.12 -3.17
CA ALA A 19 4.32 -14.86 -3.85
C ALA A 19 4.43 -16.31 -3.34
N VAL A 20 4.37 -16.52 -2.02
CA VAL A 20 4.37 -17.87 -1.41
C VAL A 20 3.16 -18.67 -1.88
N THR A 21 1.94 -18.13 -1.74
CA THR A 21 0.73 -18.83 -2.19
C THR A 21 0.76 -19.11 -3.70
N LEU A 22 1.35 -18.23 -4.51
CA LEU A 22 1.50 -18.49 -5.95
C LEU A 22 2.45 -19.63 -6.27
N ALA A 23 3.49 -19.82 -5.47
CA ALA A 23 4.43 -20.93 -5.64
C ALA A 23 3.82 -22.27 -5.22
N ASP A 24 2.95 -22.26 -4.21
CA ASP A 24 2.35 -23.48 -3.64
C ASP A 24 1.12 -23.99 -4.42
N HIS A 25 0.40 -23.12 -5.14
CA HIS A 25 -0.85 -23.48 -5.81
C HIS A 25 -0.68 -23.84 -7.29
N LYS A 26 -0.96 -25.11 -7.63
CA LYS A 26 -0.99 -25.62 -9.01
C LYS A 26 -2.05 -24.96 -9.91
N ASN A 27 -3.17 -24.49 -9.33
CA ASN A 27 -4.27 -23.84 -10.06
C ASN A 27 -4.56 -22.41 -9.53
N PRO A 28 -3.76 -21.41 -9.93
CA PRO A 28 -3.81 -20.05 -9.38
C PRO A 28 -5.01 -19.20 -9.83
N LYS A 29 -5.88 -19.73 -10.70
CA LYS A 29 -7.07 -19.01 -11.21
C LYS A 29 -8.34 -19.28 -10.37
N GLU A 30 -8.43 -20.45 -9.74
CA GLU A 30 -9.61 -20.89 -9.00
C GLU A 30 -9.45 -20.75 -7.50
N ASP A 31 -8.23 -20.50 -7.02
CA ASP A 31 -7.97 -20.34 -5.61
C ASP A 31 -8.56 -19.02 -5.06
N GLU A 32 -9.65 -19.17 -4.31
CA GLU A 32 -10.34 -18.09 -3.63
C GLU A 32 -9.45 -17.40 -2.59
N ALA A 33 -8.54 -18.15 -1.95
CA ALA A 33 -7.60 -17.61 -0.96
C ALA A 33 -6.61 -16.65 -1.63
N LEU A 34 -5.99 -17.05 -2.74
CA LEU A 34 -5.14 -16.17 -3.55
C LEU A 34 -5.91 -14.94 -4.08
N ARG A 35 -7.17 -15.12 -4.52
CA ARG A 35 -8.02 -14.00 -4.98
C ARG A 35 -8.27 -12.99 -3.85
N SER A 36 -8.56 -13.47 -2.65
CA SER A 36 -8.77 -12.63 -1.46
C SER A 36 -7.49 -11.85 -1.08
N LEU A 37 -6.32 -12.50 -1.13
CA LEU A 37 -5.01 -11.90 -0.86
C LEU A 37 -4.67 -10.81 -1.87
N ARG A 38 -4.88 -11.06 -3.17
CA ARG A 38 -4.71 -10.06 -4.24
C ARG A 38 -5.63 -8.85 -4.04
N LYS A 39 -6.89 -9.07 -3.65
CA LYS A 39 -7.83 -7.98 -3.32
C LYS A 39 -7.33 -7.14 -2.14
N ARG A 40 -6.84 -7.80 -1.08
CA ARG A 40 -6.28 -7.10 0.10
C ARG A 40 -5.06 -6.27 -0.27
N LEU A 41 -4.13 -6.81 -1.06
CA LEU A 41 -2.96 -6.08 -1.56
C LEU A 41 -3.37 -4.82 -2.35
N ARG A 42 -4.32 -4.94 -3.29
CA ARG A 42 -4.83 -3.79 -4.07
C ARG A 42 -5.48 -2.72 -3.17
N ARG A 43 -6.21 -3.11 -2.12
CA ARG A 43 -6.80 -2.16 -1.14
C ARG A 43 -5.71 -1.40 -0.39
N THR A 44 -4.67 -2.08 0.09
CA THR A 44 -3.53 -1.45 0.78
C THR A 44 -2.78 -0.48 -0.13
N GLN A 45 -2.51 -0.88 -1.38
CA GLN A 45 -1.88 -0.01 -2.38
C GLN A 45 -2.73 1.24 -2.66
N ARG A 46 -4.05 1.10 -2.81
CA ARG A 46 -4.96 2.24 -2.99
C ARG A 46 -4.94 3.18 -1.78
N LYS A 47 -4.97 2.65 -0.56
CA LYS A 47 -4.87 3.47 0.68
C LYS A 47 -3.55 4.24 0.72
N ARG A 48 -2.42 3.60 0.37
CA ARG A 48 -1.11 4.24 0.28
C ARG A 48 -1.10 5.38 -0.74
N ARG A 49 -1.65 5.15 -1.94
CA ARG A 49 -1.77 6.17 -3.00
C ARG A 49 -2.63 7.34 -2.54
N ALA A 50 -3.80 7.08 -1.94
CA ALA A 50 -4.69 8.12 -1.43
C ALA A 50 -4.00 8.99 -0.36
N LEU A 51 -3.27 8.38 0.58
CA LEU A 51 -2.49 9.12 1.58
C LEU A 51 -1.36 9.94 0.95
N ALA A 52 -0.67 9.39 -0.05
CA ALA A 52 0.37 10.12 -0.78
C ALA A 52 -0.21 11.33 -1.54
N LEU A 53 -1.35 11.16 -2.22
CA LEU A 53 -2.07 12.25 -2.90
C LEU A 53 -2.55 13.30 -1.89
N ARG A 54 -3.13 12.89 -0.76
CA ARG A 54 -3.53 13.82 0.32
C ARG A 54 -2.35 14.63 0.82
N LYS A 55 -1.20 13.99 1.07
CA LYS A 55 0.04 14.66 1.47
C LYS A 55 0.48 15.68 0.41
N LYS A 56 0.55 15.28 -0.86
CA LYS A 56 0.88 16.18 -1.98
C LYS A 56 -0.06 17.39 -2.03
N ASN A 57 -1.37 17.16 -1.99
CA ASN A 57 -2.38 18.21 -2.07
C ASN A 57 -2.39 19.13 -0.83
N SER A 58 -2.09 18.59 0.36
CA SER A 58 -1.96 19.41 1.57
C SER A 58 -0.67 20.23 1.56
N ALA A 59 0.42 19.68 1.01
CA ALA A 59 1.68 20.41 0.85
C ALA A 59 1.53 21.55 -0.16
N SER A 60 0.84 21.31 -1.29
CA SER A 60 0.58 22.35 -2.28
C SER A 60 -0.34 23.47 -1.77
N LYS A 61 -1.25 23.17 -0.82
CA LYS A 61 -2.05 24.19 -0.12
C LYS A 61 -1.24 25.03 0.86
N LYS A 62 -0.17 24.50 1.46
CA LYS A 62 0.72 25.27 2.35
C LYS A 62 1.68 26.19 1.60
N THR A 63 1.90 25.97 0.30
CA THR A 63 2.70 26.84 -0.58
C THR A 63 1.86 27.78 -1.44
N ALA A 64 0.52 27.73 -1.34
CA ALA A 64 -0.39 28.63 -2.04
C ALA A 64 -0.97 29.69 -1.08
N ALA A 65 -0.14 30.21 -0.16
CA ALA A 65 -0.43 31.53 0.41
C ALA A 65 -0.26 32.54 -0.73
N PRO A 66 -1.25 33.41 -1.01
CA PRO A 66 -1.15 34.34 -2.11
C PRO A 66 0.04 35.27 -1.85
N ALA A 67 0.89 35.43 -2.86
CA ALA A 67 1.81 36.55 -2.90
C ALA A 67 0.97 37.82 -2.97
N ALA A 68 0.68 38.40 -1.81
CA ALA A 68 0.19 39.75 -1.71
C ALA A 68 1.38 40.69 -1.99
N LYS A 69 1.46 41.18 -3.23
CA LYS A 69 2.08 42.45 -3.61
C LYS A 69 1.31 43.02 -4.79
#